data_AF-A0A831UJU1-F1
#
_entry.id   AF-A0A831UJU1-F1
#
_cell.length_a   1.000
_cell.length_b   1.000
_cell.length_c   1.000
_cell.angle_alpha   90.00
_cell.angle_beta   90.00
_cell.angle_gamma   90.00
#
_symmetry.space_group_name_H-M   'P 1'
#
loop_
_entity.id
_entity.type
_entity.pdbx_description
1 polymer ?
#
loop_
_entity_poly.entity_id
_entity_poly.type
_entity_poly.pdbx_seq_one_letter_code
_entity_poly.pdbx_strand_id
1 'polypeptide(L)'
;MKVLTHLESEELTRHLVRGVVLAGGTGALKNYPSLSETLFHVPCQVGLPDTVEFPHRAIYTPEFTAIAGILRHGFAYRDAVRRGGLDARTPVHGGLRGLLELIRRYFF
;
A
#
# COMPACT_ATOMS: atom_id res chain seq x y z
N MET A 1 5.95 -15.73 -13.64
CA MET A 1 4.70 -16.51 -13.82
C MET A 1 3.92 -16.75 -12.52
N LYS A 2 4.57 -16.92 -11.34
CA LYS A 2 3.87 -17.20 -10.06
C LYS A 2 2.78 -16.20 -9.64
N VAL A 3 2.89 -14.92 -10.00
CA VAL A 3 1.94 -13.88 -9.59
C VAL A 3 0.59 -14.01 -10.30
N LEU A 4 0.57 -14.24 -11.60
CA LEU A 4 -0.68 -14.51 -12.35
C LEU A 4 -1.38 -15.75 -11.83
N THR A 5 -0.62 -16.83 -11.64
CA THR A 5 -1.15 -18.08 -11.10
C THR A 5 -1.76 -17.90 -9.70
N HIS A 6 -1.20 -16.99 -8.89
CA HIS A 6 -1.74 -16.66 -7.58
C HIS A 6 -3.01 -15.79 -7.65
N LEU A 7 -3.06 -14.83 -8.59
CA LEU A 7 -4.25 -14.01 -8.82
C LEU A 7 -5.42 -14.85 -9.33
N GLU A 8 -5.14 -15.84 -10.17
CA GLU A 8 -6.11 -16.80 -10.68
C GLU A 8 -6.56 -17.79 -9.60
N SER A 9 -5.65 -18.29 -8.76
CA SER A 9 -5.98 -19.28 -7.72
C SER A 9 -6.87 -18.72 -6.61
N GLU A 10 -6.78 -17.43 -6.34
CA GLU A 10 -7.51 -16.75 -5.26
C GLU A 10 -8.79 -16.03 -5.76
N GLU A 11 -9.17 -16.21 -7.03
CA GLU A 11 -10.26 -15.46 -7.71
C GLU A 11 -10.14 -13.91 -7.61
N LEU A 12 -8.99 -13.40 -7.20
CA LEU A 12 -8.71 -11.98 -6.99
C LEU A 12 -8.88 -11.17 -8.28
N THR A 13 -8.70 -11.82 -9.43
CA THR A 13 -8.90 -11.21 -10.75
C THR A 13 -10.31 -10.62 -10.92
N ARG A 14 -11.34 -11.21 -10.30
CA ARG A 14 -12.72 -10.69 -10.35
C ARG A 14 -12.95 -9.49 -9.43
N HIS A 15 -12.10 -9.33 -8.42
CA HIS A 15 -12.15 -8.23 -7.46
C HIS A 15 -11.28 -7.03 -7.87
N LEU A 16 -10.42 -7.19 -8.88
CA LEU A 16 -9.56 -6.16 -9.47
C LEU A 16 -10.31 -5.25 -10.46
N VAL A 17 -11.53 -4.84 -10.13
CA VAL A 17 -12.42 -4.03 -11.00
C VAL A 17 -11.76 -2.71 -11.44
N ARG A 18 -10.84 -2.18 -10.63
CA ARG A 18 -10.15 -0.90 -10.86
C ARG A 18 -8.68 -1.05 -11.26
N GLY A 19 -8.20 -2.27 -11.45
CA GLY A 19 -6.81 -2.57 -11.82
C GLY A 19 -5.82 -2.48 -10.66
N VAL A 20 -4.53 -2.38 -11.00
CA VAL A 20 -3.40 -2.40 -10.06
C VAL A 20 -2.79 -1.01 -9.92
N VAL A 21 -2.45 -0.64 -8.68
CA VAL A 21 -1.68 0.58 -8.39
C VAL A 21 -0.24 0.19 -8.05
N LEU A 22 0.71 0.75 -8.82
CA LEU A 22 2.13 0.54 -8.65
C LEU A 22 2.68 1.62 -7.71
N ALA A 23 3.19 1.20 -6.55
CA ALA A 23 3.80 2.08 -5.55
C ALA A 23 5.25 1.65 -5.26
N GLY A 24 6.05 2.57 -4.72
CA GLY A 24 7.48 2.36 -4.44
C GLY A 24 8.39 2.85 -5.57
N GLY A 25 9.70 2.65 -5.40
CA GLY A 25 10.73 3.14 -6.33
C GLY A 25 10.65 2.58 -7.75
N THR A 26 10.18 1.34 -7.91
CA THR A 26 10.00 0.75 -9.24
C THR A 26 8.89 1.42 -10.04
N GLY A 27 7.93 2.09 -9.38
CA GLY A 27 6.89 2.88 -10.05
C GLY A 27 7.43 4.07 -10.84
N ALA A 28 8.67 4.53 -10.56
CA ALA A 28 9.31 5.61 -11.30
C ALA A 28 10.00 5.15 -12.60
N LEU A 29 10.09 3.83 -12.85
CA LEU A 29 10.72 3.30 -14.06
C LEU A 29 9.88 3.63 -15.30
N LYS A 30 10.56 4.11 -16.34
CA LYS A 30 9.93 4.43 -17.63
C LYS A 30 9.24 3.18 -18.20
N ASN A 31 8.00 3.34 -18.67
CA ASN A 31 7.17 2.30 -19.27
C ASN A 31 6.81 1.12 -18.35
N TYR A 32 7.08 1.21 -17.05
CA TYR A 32 6.73 0.16 -16.08
C TYR A 32 5.21 -0.09 -15.98
N PRO A 33 4.33 0.93 -16.05
CA PRO A 33 2.88 0.70 -16.12
C PRO A 33 2.48 -0.13 -17.34
N SER A 34 2.95 0.21 -18.53
CA SER A 34 2.62 -0.52 -19.77
C SER A 34 3.12 -1.97 -19.76
N LEU A 35 4.30 -2.22 -19.18
CA LEU A 35 4.80 -3.57 -18.97
C LEU A 35 3.91 -4.35 -17.99
N SER A 36 3.51 -3.71 -16.90
CA SER A 36 2.65 -4.32 -15.88
C SER A 36 1.26 -4.63 -16.45
N GLU A 37 0.68 -3.75 -17.28
CA GLU A 37 -0.58 -4.02 -17.99
C GLU A 37 -0.49 -5.23 -18.91
N THR A 38 0.61 -5.32 -19.66
CA THR A 38 0.87 -6.47 -20.55
C THR A 38 1.02 -7.76 -19.75
N LEU A 39 1.64 -7.69 -18.56
CA LEU A 39 1.86 -8.86 -17.72
C LEU A 39 0.62 -9.29 -16.95
N PHE A 40 -0.16 -8.36 -16.40
CA PHE A 40 -1.29 -8.66 -15.52
C PHE A 40 -2.63 -8.70 -16.24
N HIS A 41 -2.70 -8.28 -17.50
CA HIS A 41 -3.93 -8.18 -18.29
C HIS A 41 -5.03 -7.34 -17.61
N VAL A 42 -4.63 -6.38 -16.76
CA VAL A 42 -5.51 -5.43 -16.08
C VAL A 42 -4.91 -4.03 -16.15
N PRO A 43 -5.72 -2.96 -16.08
CA PRO A 43 -5.22 -1.58 -16.06
C PRO A 43 -4.20 -1.39 -14.92
N CYS A 44 -3.08 -0.72 -15.18
CA CYS A 44 -2.06 -0.46 -14.16
C CYS A 44 -1.68 1.02 -14.16
N GLN A 45 -1.67 1.64 -12.98
CA GLN A 45 -1.34 3.05 -12.83
C GLN A 45 -0.29 3.27 -11.73
N VAL A 46 0.51 4.32 -11.85
CA VAL A 46 1.46 4.72 -10.80
C VAL A 46 0.70 5.46 -9.70
N GLY A 47 0.81 4.98 -8.48
CA GLY A 47 0.24 5.63 -7.30
C GLY A 47 1.19 6.70 -6.77
N LEU A 48 0.68 7.92 -6.64
CA LEU A 48 1.41 9.05 -6.07
C LEU A 48 0.78 9.44 -4.73
N PRO A 49 1.57 9.96 -3.77
CA PRO A 49 1.04 10.42 -2.50
C PRO A 49 0.21 11.68 -2.70
N ASP A 50 -1.11 11.56 -2.59
CA ASP A 50 -2.12 12.63 -2.77
C ASP A 50 -2.71 13.13 -1.45
N THR A 51 -2.27 12.53 -0.34
CA THR A 51 -3.02 12.49 0.91
C THR A 51 -2.39 13.26 2.05
N VAL A 52 -1.25 13.89 1.78
CA VAL A 52 -0.58 14.81 2.68
C VAL A 52 -0.96 16.22 2.24
N GLU A 53 -1.51 17.03 3.14
CA GLU A 53 -1.75 18.45 2.85
C GLU A 53 -0.41 19.16 2.63
N PHE A 54 -0.27 19.85 1.50
CA PHE A 54 0.94 20.57 1.07
C PHE A 54 2.19 19.69 0.90
N PRO A 55 2.16 18.67 0.03
CA PRO A 55 3.36 17.90 -0.21
C PRO A 55 4.39 18.78 -0.91
N HIS A 56 5.58 18.88 -0.32
CA HIS A 56 6.72 19.46 -1.04
C HIS A 56 6.87 18.69 -2.35
N ARG A 57 7.12 19.36 -3.48
CA ARG A 57 7.23 18.67 -4.79
C ARG A 57 8.22 17.49 -4.79
N ALA A 58 9.20 17.51 -3.89
CA ALA A 58 10.19 16.47 -3.69
C ALA A 58 9.62 15.14 -3.20
N ILE A 59 8.45 15.14 -2.53
CA ILE A 59 7.81 13.93 -2.01
C ILE A 59 6.68 13.42 -2.92
N TYR A 60 6.43 14.08 -4.06
CA TYR A 60 5.43 13.65 -5.04
C TYR A 60 6.00 12.60 -6.01
N THR A 61 6.56 11.55 -5.44
CA THR A 61 7.11 10.40 -6.17
C THR A 61 6.54 9.11 -5.59
N PRO A 62 6.44 8.02 -6.38
CA PRO A 62 5.84 6.78 -5.91
C PRO A 62 6.63 6.11 -4.77
N GLU A 63 7.89 6.51 -4.57
CA GLU A 63 8.77 6.06 -3.49
C GLU A 63 8.23 6.44 -2.11
N PHE A 64 7.60 7.61 -2.00
CA PHE A 64 7.11 8.13 -0.73
C PHE A 64 5.68 7.70 -0.41
N THR A 65 5.00 6.97 -1.30
CA THR A 65 3.60 6.54 -1.12
C THR A 65 3.39 5.75 0.18
N ALA A 66 4.32 4.85 0.53
CA ALA A 66 4.22 4.06 1.76
C ALA A 66 4.36 4.94 3.02
N ILE A 67 5.36 5.82 3.05
CA ILE A 67 5.61 6.72 4.18
C ILE A 67 4.46 7.72 4.34
N ALA A 68 3.95 8.26 3.23
CA ALA A 68 2.79 9.14 3.24
C ALA A 68 1.56 8.45 3.85
N GLY A 69 1.32 7.18 3.53
CA GLY A 69 0.26 6.37 4.13
C GLY A 69 0.43 6.20 5.64
N ILE A 70 1.65 5.91 6.11
CA ILE A 70 1.97 5.77 7.54
C ILE A 70 1.72 7.09 8.28
N LEU A 71 2.21 8.21 7.74
CA LEU A 71 2.04 9.53 8.34
C LEU A 71 0.56 9.92 8.42
N ARG A 72 -0.19 9.73 7.33
CA ARG A 72 -1.65 9.95 7.30
C ARG A 72 -2.33 9.11 8.39
N HIS A 73 -1.98 7.83 8.49
CA HIS A 73 -2.59 6.95 9.48
C HIS A 73 -2.26 7.39 10.91
N GLY A 74 -1.01 7.80 11.17
CA GLY A 74 -0.58 8.34 12.46
C GLY A 74 -1.34 9.62 12.86
N PHE A 75 -1.55 10.54 11.93
CA PHE A 75 -2.36 11.75 12.18
C PHE A 75 -3.83 11.41 12.44
N ALA A 76 -4.43 10.55 11.62
CA ALA A 76 -5.81 10.10 11.81
C ALA A 76 -6.01 9.40 13.17
N TYR A 77 -5.06 8.56 13.57
CA TYR A 77 -5.06 7.90 14.87
C TYR A 77 -4.98 8.92 16.02
N ARG A 78 -4.03 9.87 15.93
CA ARG A 78 -3.89 10.94 16.94
C ARG A 78 -5.16 11.77 17.08
N ASP A 79 -5.80 12.10 15.97
CA ASP A 79 -7.04 12.88 15.97
C ASP A 79 -8.21 12.08 16.55
N ALA A 80 -8.30 10.77 16.26
CA ALA A 80 -9.30 9.88 16.85
C ALA A 80 -9.13 9.75 18.38
N VAL A 81 -7.89 9.65 18.87
CA VAL A 81 -7.59 9.66 20.32
C VAL A 81 -8.00 10.99 20.96
N ARG A 82 -7.67 12.13 20.33
CA ARG A 82 -8.03 13.47 20.84
C ARG A 82 -9.54 13.70 20.91
N ARG A 83 -10.29 13.13 19.96
CA ARG A 83 -11.76 13.22 19.93
C ARG A 83 -12.46 12.24 20.89
N GLY A 84 -11.70 11.46 21.66
CA GLY A 84 -12.25 10.47 22.58
C GLY A 84 -12.84 9.23 21.90
N GLY A 85 -12.55 9.03 20.61
CA GLY A 85 -13.06 7.88 19.84
C GLY A 85 -12.24 6.60 20.02
N LEU A 86 -11.07 6.68 20.64
CA LEU A 86 -10.17 5.55 20.91
C LEU A 86 -9.55 5.69 22.30
N ASP A 87 -9.57 4.61 23.09
CA ASP A 87 -8.89 4.57 24.37
C ASP A 87 -7.39 4.35 24.15
N ALA A 88 -6.58 5.38 24.43
CA ALA A 88 -5.13 5.40 24.21
C ALA A 88 -4.38 4.30 24.98
N ARG A 89 -5.05 3.65 25.95
CA ARG A 89 -4.51 2.56 26.76
C ARG A 89 -4.77 1.17 26.20
N THR A 90 -5.56 1.04 25.14
CA THR A 90 -5.76 -0.27 24.49
C THR A 90 -4.46 -0.63 23.77
N PRO A 91 -3.70 -1.63 24.23
CA PRO A 91 -2.46 -1.97 23.58
C PRO A 91 -2.81 -2.52 22.20
N VAL A 92 -2.08 -2.09 21.18
CA VAL A 92 -2.17 -2.56 19.79
C VAL A 92 -1.78 -4.05 19.75
N HIS A 93 -2.63 -4.93 20.29
CA HIS A 93 -2.33 -6.35 20.56
C HIS A 93 -2.18 -7.18 19.28
N GLY A 94 -2.57 -6.63 18.12
CA GLY A 94 -2.49 -7.32 16.83
C GLY A 94 -1.28 -6.96 15.96
N GLY A 95 -0.67 -5.78 16.13
CA GLY A 95 0.29 -5.24 15.15
C GLY A 95 1.65 -5.95 15.16
N LEU A 96 2.23 -6.16 16.34
CA LEU A 96 3.53 -6.81 16.51
C LEU A 96 3.47 -8.33 16.27
N ARG A 97 2.38 -8.98 16.71
CA ARG A 97 2.16 -10.41 16.46
C ARG A 97 1.96 -10.70 14.97
N GLY A 98 1.15 -9.88 14.29
CA GLY A 98 0.96 -10.00 12.84
C GLY A 98 2.24 -9.75 12.05
N LEU A 99 3.07 -8.77 12.46
CA LEU A 99 4.37 -8.52 11.84
C LEU A 99 5.35 -9.69 12.01
N LEU A 100 5.39 -10.29 13.21
CA LEU A 100 6.22 -11.46 13.48
C LEU A 100 5.77 -12.69 12.66
N GLU A 101 4.47 -12.92 12.52
CA GLU A 101 3.95 -13.97 11.63
C GLU A 101 4.31 -13.74 10.17
N LEU A 102 4.27 -12.48 9.71
CA LEU A 102 4.59 -12.12 8.33
C LEU A 102 6.07 -12.33 8.01
N ILE A 103 6.96 -11.94 8.94
CA ILE A 103 8.40 -12.19 8.84
C ILE A 103 8.67 -13.70 8.83
N ARG A 104 8.02 -14.44 9.73
CA ARG A 104 8.19 -15.90 9.82
C ARG A 104 7.71 -16.62 8.55
N ARG A 105 6.64 -16.15 7.91
CA ARG A 105 6.08 -16.77 6.69
C ARG A 105 6.88 -16.50 5.42
N TYR A 106 7.68 -15.42 5.39
CA TYR A 106 8.46 -15.05 4.22
C TYR A 106 9.94 -15.46 4.29
N PHE A 107 10.52 -15.53 5.49
CA PHE A 107 11.93 -15.89 5.70
C PHE A 107 12.16 -17.33 6.15
N PHE A 108 11.10 -18.05 6.54
CA PHE A 108 11.12 -19.47 6.93
C PHE A 108 10.08 -20.25 6.12
#